data_AF-E3M880-F1
#
_entry.id   AF-E3M880-F1
#
_cell.length_a   1.000
_cell.length_b   1.000
_cell.length_c   1.000
_cell.angle_alpha   90.00
_cell.angle_beta   90.00
_cell.angle_gamma   90.00
#
_symmetry.space_group_name_H-M   'P 1'
#
loop_
_entity.id
_entity.type
_entity.pdbx_description
1 polymer ?
#
loop_
_entity_poly.entity_id
_entity_poly.type
_entity_poly.pdbx_seq_one_letter_code
_entity_poly.pdbx_strand_id
1 'polypeptide(L)'
;MQQFSLSYHSIYTRNWQVVGAIWVLCGLCTIIVHRNSSNIFLVDKYSPHWQFSNSESSRLASRFETPTAHLLSFLQLTLPGAVSVYYGQEYGLKNAMSKDGELKQMGVMQWYPTGKDHHGFSKESDAPIFFPETDDKLEMDNYNSQFDISDSPLKIYRKLAKLRQRDEALIVGIKMTSNKKSVTS
;
A
#
# COMPACT_ATOMS: atom_id res chain seq x y z
N MET A 1 40.64 -36.84 2.30
CA MET A 1 40.89 -35.61 1.51
C MET A 1 39.57 -35.11 0.96
N GLN A 2 39.33 -33.80 1.12
CA GLN A 2 38.23 -33.00 0.55
C GLN A 2 38.11 -33.23 -0.97
N GLN A 3 36.96 -33.03 -1.63
CA GLN A 3 36.29 -31.73 -1.80
C GLN A 3 34.79 -31.90 -2.10
N PHE A 4 33.94 -31.19 -1.36
CA PHE A 4 32.62 -30.79 -1.84
C PHE A 4 32.66 -29.28 -2.07
N SER A 5 32.71 -28.88 -3.34
CA SER A 5 32.58 -27.49 -3.78
C SER A 5 31.11 -27.07 -3.65
N LEU A 6 30.76 -26.39 -2.57
CA LEU A 6 29.49 -25.68 -2.47
C LEU A 6 29.60 -24.37 -3.26
N SER A 7 28.93 -24.33 -4.40
CA SER A 7 28.74 -23.11 -5.21
C SER A 7 28.07 -22.03 -4.36
N TYR A 8 28.82 -20.94 -4.12
CA TYR A 8 28.44 -19.77 -3.33
C TYR A 8 27.30 -18.92 -3.94
N HIS A 9 26.74 -19.30 -5.09
CA HIS A 9 25.89 -18.42 -5.89
C HIS A 9 24.38 -18.54 -5.67
N SER A 10 23.91 -19.49 -4.83
CA SER A 10 22.47 -19.79 -4.75
C SER A 10 21.73 -19.25 -3.51
N ILE A 11 22.41 -18.55 -2.59
CA ILE A 11 21.78 -18.06 -1.35
C ILE A 11 21.44 -16.55 -1.42
N TYR A 12 22.00 -15.81 -2.37
CA TYR A 12 21.89 -14.34 -2.39
C TYR A 12 20.63 -13.76 -3.04
N THR A 13 19.83 -14.54 -3.76
CA THR A 13 18.74 -13.99 -4.60
C THR A 13 17.35 -14.06 -3.97
N ARG A 14 17.16 -14.74 -2.83
CA ARG A 14 15.84 -14.93 -2.20
C ARG A 14 15.47 -13.93 -1.10
N ASN A 15 16.29 -12.93 -0.79
CA ASN A 15 16.09 -12.10 0.40
C ASN A 15 15.98 -10.58 0.16
N TRP A 16 15.94 -10.12 -1.09
CA TRP A 16 15.79 -8.68 -1.38
C TRP A 16 14.45 -8.09 -0.97
N GLN A 17 13.38 -8.89 -0.90
CA GLN A 17 12.06 -8.44 -0.46
C GLN A 17 12.01 -8.17 1.06
N VAL A 18 12.66 -9.02 1.85
CA VAL A 18 12.75 -8.86 3.32
C VAL A 18 13.69 -7.72 3.68
N VAL A 19 14.82 -7.59 2.97
CA VAL A 19 15.73 -6.44 3.12
C VAL A 19 15.01 -5.15 2.74
N GLY A 20 14.25 -5.12 1.63
CA GLY A 20 13.42 -3.99 1.24
C GLY A 20 12.38 -3.61 2.31
N ALA A 21 11.67 -4.59 2.88
CA ALA A 21 10.70 -4.35 3.94
C ALA A 21 11.35 -3.85 5.25
N ILE A 22 12.51 -4.38 5.63
CA ILE A 22 13.29 -3.90 6.79
C ILE A 22 13.81 -2.48 6.55
N TRP A 23 14.26 -2.15 5.34
CA TRP A 23 14.66 -0.79 4.98
C TRP A 23 13.48 0.19 4.95
N VAL A 24 12.29 -0.24 4.53
CA VAL A 24 11.06 0.56 4.62
C VAL A 24 10.65 0.76 6.07
N LEU A 25 10.73 -0.26 6.92
CA LEU A 25 10.38 -0.14 8.35
C LEU A 25 11.41 0.69 9.14
N CYS A 26 12.72 0.51 8.90
CA CYS A 26 13.76 1.37 9.48
C CYS A 26 13.70 2.78 8.92
N GLY A 27 13.41 2.95 7.63
CA GLY A 27 13.21 4.25 6.98
C GLY A 27 11.98 4.98 7.51
N LEU A 28 10.85 4.29 7.66
CA LEU A 28 9.64 4.81 8.31
C LEU A 28 9.89 5.13 9.78
N CYS A 29 10.58 4.26 10.53
CA CYS A 29 10.95 4.55 11.92
C CYS A 29 11.87 5.77 12.01
N THR A 30 12.86 5.89 11.13
CA THR A 30 13.75 7.06 11.09
C THR A 30 12.99 8.31 10.62
N ILE A 31 12.06 8.24 9.67
CA ILE A 31 11.25 9.39 9.24
C ILE A 31 10.26 9.80 10.34
N ILE A 32 9.58 8.86 10.98
CA ILE A 32 8.61 9.11 12.06
C ILE A 32 9.33 9.63 13.30
N VAL A 33 10.47 9.05 13.68
CA VAL A 33 11.26 9.45 14.85
C VAL A 33 12.07 10.72 14.57
N HIS A 34 12.70 10.88 13.40
CA HIS A 34 13.40 12.11 13.05
C HIS A 34 12.43 13.28 12.91
N ARG A 35 11.23 13.08 12.33
CA ARG A 35 10.21 14.13 12.26
C ARG A 35 9.58 14.46 13.61
N ASN A 36 9.52 13.51 14.55
CA ASN A 36 9.14 13.80 15.94
C ASN A 36 10.26 14.48 16.75
N SER A 37 11.53 14.15 16.49
CA SER A 37 12.65 14.61 17.32
C SER A 37 13.35 15.89 16.82
N SER A 38 13.29 16.24 15.53
CA SER A 38 14.08 17.37 15.01
C SER A 38 13.40 18.73 15.06
N ASN A 39 12.08 18.83 15.28
CA ASN A 39 11.40 20.13 15.45
C ASN A 39 10.05 20.00 16.17
N ILE A 40 10.07 19.84 17.50
CA ILE A 40 8.86 20.00 18.35
C ILE A 40 8.14 21.35 18.10
N PHE A 41 8.84 22.37 17.60
CA PHE A 41 8.28 23.69 17.30
C PHE A 41 7.68 23.88 15.89
N LEU A 42 7.95 23.00 14.91
CA LEU A 42 7.36 23.13 13.54
C LEU A 42 6.19 22.19 13.28
N VAL A 43 6.01 21.16 14.12
CA VAL A 43 4.92 20.16 14.02
C VAL A 43 3.54 20.76 14.28
N ASP A 44 3.43 21.88 15.00
CA ASP A 44 2.13 22.52 15.26
C ASP A 44 1.56 23.31 14.05
N LYS A 45 2.32 23.51 12.95
CA LYS A 45 1.85 24.30 11.79
C LYS A 45 1.39 23.47 10.57
N TYR A 46 1.87 22.23 10.40
CA TYR A 46 1.58 21.43 9.21
C TYR A 46 1.13 20.01 9.55
N SER A 47 -0.03 19.61 8.99
CA SER A 47 -0.51 18.24 9.11
C SER A 47 0.28 17.31 8.17
N PRO A 48 0.80 16.16 8.64
CA PRO A 48 1.51 15.23 7.77
C PRO A 48 0.55 14.63 6.73
N HIS A 49 1.10 14.31 5.56
CA HIS A 49 0.38 13.68 4.45
C HIS A 49 1.12 12.41 4.03
N TRP A 50 0.40 11.29 3.99
CA TRP A 50 0.95 9.97 3.67
C TRP A 50 0.44 9.47 2.32
N GLN A 51 1.35 9.26 1.39
CA GLN A 51 1.08 8.67 0.08
C GLN A 51 2.10 7.58 -0.18
N PHE A 52 1.63 6.35 -0.38
CA PHE A 52 2.51 5.21 -0.68
C PHE A 52 2.55 4.89 -2.17
N SER A 53 1.53 5.22 -2.94
CA SER A 53 1.53 5.06 -4.40
C SER A 53 0.77 6.19 -5.09
N ASN A 54 1.00 6.36 -6.39
CA ASN A 54 0.39 7.39 -7.24
C ASN A 54 0.58 7.03 -8.73
N SER A 55 0.25 7.95 -9.64
CA SER A 55 0.41 7.76 -11.09
C SER A 55 1.85 7.61 -11.56
N GLU A 56 2.83 8.05 -10.78
CA GLU A 56 4.25 8.07 -11.14
C GLU A 56 5.05 6.92 -10.50
N SER A 57 4.44 6.19 -9.57
CA SER A 57 5.10 5.13 -8.81
C SER A 57 4.38 3.80 -8.96
N SER A 58 5.15 2.73 -9.15
CA SER A 58 4.65 1.36 -9.24
C SER A 58 3.70 1.03 -8.08
N ARG A 59 2.60 0.32 -8.33
CA ARG A 59 1.59 0.01 -7.31
C ARG A 59 2.17 -0.83 -6.15
N LEU A 60 1.61 -0.68 -4.95
CA LEU A 60 2.07 -1.42 -3.77
C LEU A 60 2.10 -2.94 -3.98
N ALA A 61 1.05 -3.50 -4.60
CA ALA A 61 0.94 -4.93 -4.88
C ALA A 61 1.88 -5.44 -5.99
N SER A 62 2.54 -4.53 -6.72
CA SER A 62 3.61 -4.88 -7.67
C SER A 62 5.01 -4.69 -7.07
N ARG A 63 5.16 -3.79 -6.10
CA ARG A 63 6.44 -3.57 -5.40
C ARG A 63 6.68 -4.58 -4.28
N PHE A 64 5.60 -5.07 -3.66
CA PHE A 64 5.65 -5.97 -2.52
C PHE A 64 4.69 -7.15 -2.73
N GLU A 65 4.97 -8.26 -2.05
CA GLU A 65 4.05 -9.40 -2.00
C GLU A 65 2.69 -8.99 -1.40
N THR A 66 1.63 -9.69 -1.81
CA THR A 66 0.23 -9.39 -1.45
C THR A 66 0.03 -9.12 0.06
N PRO A 67 0.53 -9.95 1.00
CA PRO A 67 0.35 -9.68 2.44
C PRO A 67 1.01 -8.38 2.89
N THR A 68 2.20 -8.08 2.37
CA THR A 68 2.97 -6.87 2.68
C THR A 68 2.31 -5.63 2.09
N ALA A 69 1.81 -5.71 0.86
CA ALA A 69 1.08 -4.62 0.22
C ALA A 69 -0.19 -4.25 1.04
N HIS A 70 -0.94 -5.24 1.51
CA HIS A 70 -2.10 -5.02 2.37
C HIS A 70 -1.73 -4.45 3.73
N LEU A 71 -0.64 -4.94 4.35
CA LEU A 71 -0.13 -4.39 5.61
C LEU A 71 0.30 -2.92 5.45
N LEU A 72 0.90 -2.55 4.33
CA LEU A 72 1.26 -1.15 4.05
C LEU A 72 0.01 -0.29 3.85
N SER A 73 -1.02 -0.75 3.14
CA SER A 73 -2.30 -0.05 3.07
C SER A 73 -2.97 0.10 4.45
N PHE A 74 -2.89 -0.94 5.29
CA PHE A 74 -3.33 -0.89 6.69
C PHE A 74 -2.58 0.20 7.45
N LEU A 75 -1.24 0.17 7.40
CA LEU A 75 -0.39 1.14 8.07
C LEU A 75 -0.70 2.57 7.63
N GLN A 76 -0.90 2.78 6.32
CA GLN A 76 -1.23 4.09 5.78
C GLN A 76 -2.51 4.67 6.40
N LEU A 77 -3.51 3.82 6.67
CA LEU A 77 -4.77 4.21 7.32
C LEU A 77 -4.68 4.36 8.84
N THR A 78 -3.58 3.98 9.49
CA THR A 78 -3.38 4.17 10.94
C THR A 78 -2.43 5.31 11.28
N LEU A 79 -1.67 5.82 10.30
CA LEU A 79 -0.79 6.96 10.51
C LEU A 79 -1.60 8.26 10.74
N PRO A 80 -1.20 9.13 11.68
CA PRO A 80 -1.91 10.38 11.93
C PRO A 80 -1.76 11.36 10.75
N GLY A 81 -2.78 12.18 10.49
CA GLY A 81 -2.79 13.19 9.43
C GLY A 81 -3.61 12.84 8.18
N ALA A 82 -3.28 13.48 7.06
CA ALA A 82 -3.93 13.24 5.78
C ALA A 82 -3.37 11.99 5.10
N VAL A 83 -4.23 11.27 4.37
CA VAL A 83 -3.86 10.04 3.67
C VAL A 83 -4.36 10.13 2.23
N SER A 84 -3.48 9.86 1.26
CA SER A 84 -3.83 9.73 -0.16
C SER A 84 -3.70 8.27 -0.58
N VAL A 85 -4.82 7.61 -0.84
CA VAL A 85 -4.86 6.24 -1.37
C VAL A 85 -5.08 6.29 -2.87
N TYR A 86 -4.21 5.63 -3.62
CA TYR A 86 -4.34 5.52 -5.07
C TYR A 86 -5.39 4.47 -5.43
N TYR A 87 -6.19 4.69 -6.47
CA TYR A 87 -7.31 3.79 -6.82
C TYR A 87 -6.82 2.35 -7.06
N GLY A 88 -7.58 1.37 -6.59
CA GLY A 88 -7.23 -0.04 -6.65
C GLY A 88 -6.24 -0.50 -5.58
N GLN A 89 -5.62 0.40 -4.82
CA GLN A 89 -4.75 0.01 -3.70
C GLN A 89 -5.54 -0.70 -2.58
N GLU A 90 -6.82 -0.38 -2.43
CA GLU A 90 -7.73 -0.93 -1.42
C GLU A 90 -7.99 -2.43 -1.56
N TYR A 91 -7.87 -2.98 -2.76
CA TYR A 91 -8.00 -4.41 -3.05
C TYR A 91 -6.71 -5.02 -3.62
N GLY A 92 -5.63 -4.23 -3.72
CA GLY A 92 -4.33 -4.73 -4.13
C GLY A 92 -4.12 -4.84 -5.65
N LEU A 93 -4.69 -3.93 -6.44
CA LEU A 93 -4.46 -3.85 -7.89
C LEU A 93 -2.96 -3.72 -8.19
N LYS A 94 -2.50 -4.52 -9.16
CA LYS A 94 -1.11 -4.55 -9.63
C LYS A 94 -0.92 -3.64 -10.84
N ASN A 95 0.33 -3.40 -11.23
CA ASN A 95 0.65 -2.76 -12.49
C ASN A 95 0.21 -3.67 -13.64
N ALA A 96 -0.35 -3.05 -14.66
CA ALA A 96 -0.82 -3.71 -15.85
C ALA A 96 0.25 -3.66 -16.95
N MET A 97 0.34 -4.69 -17.78
CA MET A 97 1.31 -4.75 -18.88
C MET A 97 0.83 -3.93 -20.07
N SER A 98 1.59 -2.90 -20.44
CA SER A 98 1.36 -2.13 -21.68
C SER A 98 1.65 -2.97 -22.92
N LYS A 99 1.12 -2.55 -24.06
CA LYS A 99 1.43 -3.13 -25.39
C LYS A 99 2.93 -3.10 -25.70
N ASP A 100 3.63 -2.12 -25.15
CA ASP A 100 5.08 -1.92 -25.31
C ASP A 100 5.93 -2.85 -24.44
N GLY A 101 5.31 -3.72 -23.62
CA GLY A 101 6.03 -4.61 -22.70
C GLY A 101 6.43 -3.96 -21.37
N GLU A 102 6.02 -2.71 -21.12
CA GLU A 102 6.29 -2.01 -19.85
C GLU A 102 5.14 -2.16 -18.85
N LEU A 103 5.47 -2.43 -17.59
CA LEU A 103 4.51 -2.42 -16.48
C LEU A 103 4.09 -0.98 -16.15
N LYS A 104 2.81 -0.67 -16.30
CA LYS A 104 2.24 0.64 -16.03
C LYS A 104 1.29 0.61 -14.82
N GLN A 105 1.45 1.57 -13.92
CA GLN A 105 0.58 1.81 -12.76
C GLN A 105 -0.76 2.48 -13.12
N MET A 106 -0.93 2.93 -14.36
CA MET A 106 -2.14 3.61 -14.85
C MET A 106 -3.12 2.65 -15.56
N GLY A 107 -3.11 1.36 -15.21
CA GLY A 107 -4.07 0.40 -15.75
C GLY A 107 -5.52 0.70 -15.36
N VAL A 108 -6.49 0.17 -16.09
CA VAL A 108 -7.91 0.42 -15.79
C VAL A 108 -8.31 -0.09 -14.40
N MET A 109 -9.35 0.50 -13.83
CA MET A 109 -9.96 0.01 -12.59
C MET A 109 -10.75 -1.26 -12.89
N GLN A 110 -10.50 -2.32 -12.13
CA GLN A 110 -11.17 -3.60 -12.33
C GLN A 110 -12.36 -3.75 -11.38
N TRP A 111 -13.56 -3.57 -11.90
CA TRP A 111 -14.80 -3.69 -11.13
C TRP A 111 -15.27 -5.14 -11.04
N TYR A 112 -15.13 -5.87 -12.14
CA TYR A 112 -15.56 -7.27 -12.30
C TYR A 112 -14.38 -8.15 -12.75
N PRO A 113 -14.52 -9.49 -12.67
CA PRO A 113 -13.57 -10.41 -13.29
C PRO A 113 -13.36 -10.15 -14.79
N THR A 114 -12.31 -10.73 -15.36
CA THR A 114 -12.00 -10.63 -16.79
C THR A 114 -13.22 -10.96 -17.64
N GLY A 115 -13.54 -10.03 -18.53
CA GLY A 115 -14.73 -10.07 -19.36
C GLY A 115 -14.51 -9.28 -20.64
N LYS A 116 -15.53 -9.26 -21.49
CA LYS A 116 -15.47 -8.47 -22.71
C LYS A 116 -15.53 -6.97 -22.42
N ASP A 117 -16.07 -6.57 -21.28
CA ASP A 117 -16.31 -5.18 -20.87
C ASP A 117 -15.13 -4.55 -20.12
N HIS A 118 -13.91 -5.06 -20.35
CA HIS A 118 -12.68 -4.56 -19.74
C HIS A 118 -12.76 -4.48 -18.20
N HIS A 119 -13.10 -5.60 -17.56
CA HIS A 119 -13.39 -5.68 -16.12
C HIS A 119 -14.51 -4.74 -15.65
N GLY A 120 -15.48 -4.45 -16.53
CA GLY A 120 -16.55 -3.48 -16.33
C GLY A 120 -16.13 -2.01 -16.38
N PHE A 121 -14.92 -1.70 -16.84
CA PHE A 121 -14.48 -0.32 -17.05
C PHE A 121 -15.19 0.33 -18.25
N SER A 122 -15.48 -0.43 -19.30
CA SER A 122 -16.15 0.05 -20.51
C SER A 122 -17.26 -0.89 -20.95
N LYS A 123 -18.39 -0.35 -21.40
CA LYS A 123 -19.50 -1.17 -21.93
C LYS A 123 -19.23 -1.71 -23.34
N GLU A 124 -18.26 -1.13 -24.04
CA GLU A 124 -17.91 -1.51 -25.40
C GLU A 124 -16.88 -2.64 -25.36
N SER A 125 -17.29 -3.80 -25.86
CA SER A 125 -16.55 -5.04 -25.70
C SER A 125 -15.25 -5.16 -26.49
N ASP A 126 -15.18 -4.43 -27.59
CA ASP A 126 -14.15 -4.57 -28.62
C ASP A 126 -13.46 -3.23 -28.91
N ALA A 127 -13.72 -2.21 -28.06
CA ALA A 127 -13.10 -0.90 -28.21
C ALA A 127 -11.64 -0.97 -27.74
N PRO A 128 -10.66 -0.50 -28.54
CA PRO A 128 -9.28 -0.46 -28.10
C PRO A 128 -9.14 0.55 -26.96
N ILE A 129 -8.89 0.06 -25.74
CA ILE A 129 -8.57 0.91 -24.60
C ILE A 129 -7.08 1.28 -24.61
N PHE A 130 -6.80 2.54 -24.28
CA PHE A 130 -5.44 3.06 -24.19
C PHE A 130 -4.69 2.53 -22.95
N PHE A 131 -5.40 2.40 -21.83
CA PHE A 131 -4.86 1.91 -20.57
C PHE A 131 -4.88 0.39 -20.52
N PRO A 132 -3.79 -0.25 -20.04
CA PRO A 132 -3.71 -1.70 -19.95
C PRO A 132 -4.53 -2.27 -18.79
N GLU A 133 -4.79 -3.57 -18.85
CA GLU A 133 -5.49 -4.37 -17.83
C GLU A 133 -4.52 -5.34 -17.15
N THR A 134 -4.75 -5.68 -15.88
CA THR A 134 -3.99 -6.75 -15.23
C THR A 134 -4.59 -8.11 -15.57
N ASP A 135 -3.72 -9.08 -15.84
CA ASP A 135 -4.09 -10.48 -16.02
C ASP A 135 -3.83 -11.22 -14.69
N ASP A 136 -4.86 -11.33 -13.85
CA ASP A 136 -4.83 -12.13 -12.64
C ASP A 136 -5.60 -13.43 -12.83
N LYS A 137 -4.87 -14.54 -12.92
CA LYS A 137 -5.45 -15.87 -13.12
C LYS A 137 -6.41 -16.30 -12.02
N LEU A 138 -6.32 -15.69 -10.84
CA LEU A 138 -7.20 -15.99 -9.72
C LEU A 138 -8.48 -15.14 -9.74
N GLU A 139 -8.57 -14.12 -10.60
CA GLU A 139 -9.69 -13.18 -10.69
C GLU A 139 -10.01 -12.54 -9.33
N MET A 140 -8.95 -12.22 -8.58
CA MET A 140 -9.01 -11.68 -7.23
C MET A 140 -8.58 -10.21 -7.15
N ASP A 141 -8.05 -9.63 -8.21
CA ASP A 141 -7.69 -8.20 -8.30
C ASP A 141 -8.85 -7.32 -8.80
N ASN A 142 -10.10 -7.73 -8.61
CA ASN A 142 -11.27 -6.90 -8.91
C ASN A 142 -12.14 -6.64 -7.67
N TYR A 143 -12.93 -5.57 -7.76
CA TYR A 143 -13.84 -5.14 -6.70
C TYR A 143 -14.90 -6.20 -6.37
N ASN A 144 -15.57 -6.77 -7.38
CA ASN A 144 -16.74 -7.62 -7.19
C ASN A 144 -16.40 -8.93 -6.45
N SER A 145 -15.39 -9.67 -6.89
CA SER A 145 -14.91 -10.89 -6.23
C SER A 145 -14.56 -10.62 -4.77
N GLN A 146 -13.80 -9.56 -4.50
CA GLN A 146 -13.42 -9.22 -3.12
C GLN A 146 -14.59 -8.67 -2.30
N PHE A 147 -15.61 -8.10 -2.93
CA PHE A 147 -16.78 -7.61 -2.20
C PHE A 147 -17.62 -8.75 -1.62
N ASP A 148 -17.65 -9.92 -2.25
CA ASP A 148 -18.46 -11.03 -1.76
C ASP A 148 -17.72 -11.85 -0.69
N ILE A 149 -16.39 -11.87 -0.75
CA ILE A 149 -15.54 -12.57 0.22
C ILE A 149 -15.45 -11.79 1.54
N SER A 150 -15.68 -12.48 2.66
CA SER A 150 -15.85 -11.84 3.98
C SER A 150 -14.56 -11.33 4.62
N ASP A 151 -13.43 -11.97 4.32
CA ASP A 151 -12.08 -11.70 4.82
C ASP A 151 -11.16 -11.10 3.73
N SER A 152 -11.75 -10.56 2.67
CA SER A 152 -10.98 -9.97 1.58
C SER A 152 -10.22 -8.71 2.02
N PRO A 153 -9.12 -8.38 1.31
CA PRO A 153 -8.39 -7.12 1.50
C PRO A 153 -9.32 -5.90 1.45
N LEU A 154 -10.23 -5.87 0.49
CA LEU A 154 -11.24 -4.81 0.36
C LEU A 154 -12.13 -4.68 1.61
N LYS A 155 -12.63 -5.78 2.19
CA LYS A 155 -13.45 -5.73 3.40
C LYS A 155 -12.67 -5.22 4.59
N ILE A 156 -11.42 -5.65 4.73
CA ILE A 156 -10.52 -5.21 5.81
C ILE A 156 -10.25 -3.71 5.66
N TYR A 157 -9.87 -3.26 4.47
CA TYR A 157 -9.66 -1.84 4.17
C TYR A 157 -10.90 -0.99 4.50
N ARG A 158 -12.10 -1.45 4.11
CA ARG A 158 -13.36 -0.73 4.42
C ARG A 158 -13.65 -0.66 5.92
N LYS A 159 -13.38 -1.72 6.68
CA LYS A 159 -13.54 -1.71 8.15
C LYS A 159 -12.60 -0.69 8.78
N LEU A 160 -11.36 -0.61 8.30
CA LEU A 160 -10.34 0.32 8.82
C LEU A 160 -10.61 1.77 8.43
N ALA A 161 -11.02 2.03 7.19
CA ALA A 161 -11.43 3.36 6.76
C ALA A 161 -12.59 3.89 7.63
N LYS A 162 -13.56 3.02 7.95
CA LYS A 162 -14.66 3.34 8.88
C LYS A 162 -14.17 3.55 10.32
N LEU A 163 -13.19 2.77 10.78
CA LEU A 163 -12.60 2.93 12.11
C LEU A 163 -11.89 4.28 12.21
N ARG A 164 -11.05 4.61 11.23
CA ARG A 164 -10.34 5.91 11.14
C ARG A 164 -11.31 7.08 11.13
N GLN A 165 -12.43 6.98 10.41
CA GLN A 165 -13.43 8.04 10.38
C GLN A 165 -14.06 8.34 11.75
N ARG A 166 -14.11 7.35 12.64
CA ARG A 166 -14.76 7.44 13.96
C ARG A 166 -13.80 7.81 15.09
N ASP A 167 -12.51 7.55 14.91
CA ASP A 167 -11.52 7.68 15.97
C ASP A 167 -10.62 8.89 15.73
N GLU A 168 -10.83 9.94 16.53
CA GLU A 168 -10.01 11.14 16.50
C GLU A 168 -8.52 10.85 16.77
N ALA A 169 -8.21 9.82 17.56
CA ALA A 169 -6.82 9.45 17.85
C ALA A 169 -6.10 8.94 16.59
N LEU A 170 -6.81 8.31 15.65
CA LEU A 170 -6.25 7.89 14.37
C LEU A 170 -6.14 9.04 13.37
N ILE A 171 -7.00 10.04 13.47
CA ILE A 171 -7.01 11.22 12.58
C ILE A 171 -5.92 12.21 12.99
N VAL A 172 -5.90 12.59 14.27
CA VAL A 172 -5.06 13.68 14.79
C VAL A 172 -3.78 13.16 15.44
N GLY A 173 -3.77 11.89 15.86
CA GLY A 173 -2.72 11.34 16.72
C GLY A 173 -2.94 11.71 18.18
N ILE A 174 -2.43 10.89 19.10
CA ILE A 174 -2.46 11.22 20.53
C ILE A 174 -1.46 12.36 20.76
N LYS A 175 -1.94 13.59 21.01
CA LYS A 175 -1.14 14.60 21.73
C LYS A 175 -0.98 14.08 23.15
N MET A 176 0.09 13.33 23.41
CA MET A 176 0.53 13.01 24.77
C MET A 176 0.98 14.34 25.41
N THR A 177 0.03 15.13 25.90
CA THR A 177 0.35 16.27 26.76
C THR A 177 0.92 15.69 28.04
N SER A 178 2.24 15.66 28.16
CA SER A 178 2.93 15.41 29.42
C SER A 178 2.48 16.52 30.38
N ASN A 179 1.46 16.22 31.18
CA ASN A 179 1.06 17.08 32.27
C ASN A 179 2.10 16.87 33.37
N LYS A 180 3.25 17.55 33.24
CA LYS A 180 4.18 17.75 34.36
C LYS A 180 3.41 18.53 35.41
N LYS A 181 2.72 17.82 36.32
CA LYS A 181 2.34 18.38 37.60
C LYS A 181 3.65 18.73 38.30
N SER A 182 4.01 20.01 38.26
CA SER A 182 4.97 20.60 39.18
C SER A 182 4.37 20.44 40.58
N VAL A 183 4.79 19.39 41.28
CA VAL A 183 4.60 19.30 42.72
C VAL A 183 5.54 20.32 43.34
N THR A 184 5.04 21.53 43.54
CA THR A 184 5.61 22.54 44.42
C THR A 184 4.74 22.62 45.66
N SER A 185 5.21 22.04 46.75
CA SER A 185 5.04 22.47 48.15
C SER A 185 5.57 21.37 49.06
#